data_AF-T1BJN7-F1
#
_entry.id   AF-T1BJN7-F1
#
_cell.length_a   1.000
_cell.length_b   1.000
_cell.length_c   1.000
_cell.angle_alpha   90.00
_cell.angle_beta   90.00
_cell.angle_gamma   90.00
#
_symmetry.space_group_name_H-M   'P 1'
#
loop_
_entity.id
_entity.type
_entity.pdbx_description
1 polymer ?
#
loop_
_entity_poly.entity_id
_entity_poly.type
_entity_poly.pdbx_seq_one_letter_code
_entity_poly.pdbx_strand_id
1 'polypeptide(L)'
;MAREGNLEAPTRHPLAWTEANFWDETRLESELERVFNICHGCRRCVSLCNAFPTLFDLIDNSSTLEIDGVAKTDYAKVVEHCYLCDLCYQTKCPYVPPHQWNVDFPHLMLRAKAVHFKRHGVPLKAKILSSTTTVGRMASIPVVAEVVNAVNASGVGRKLLDKTLGVHPDAMVPAYHSRTARKRLRHAKAEGTATPAGRTHGKVAIFATCYCDVSLPQVVDDLHAVLIHNGIPTRMVMQEVCCGMPKLELGDLDSVRAYKEKEYPGAGCTGTRGIRFAGADSVLRADVQAGTAADVSRRRRRAAGEAALLRSVRVPDATPAGRPAENRFQEHAEHDRLAGRLPPARAEHRP
;
A
#
# COMPACT_ATOMS: atom_id res chain seq x y z
N MET A 1 26.64 23.43 6.87
CA MET A 1 25.47 23.44 5.97
C MET A 1 24.61 22.24 6.33
N ALA A 2 23.35 22.43 6.72
CA ALA A 2 22.42 21.33 6.88
C ALA A 2 22.17 20.70 5.51
N ARG A 3 22.37 19.39 5.38
CA ARG A 3 22.09 18.65 4.13
C ARG A 3 20.58 18.43 3.99
N GLU A 4 20.09 18.41 2.76
CA GLU A 4 18.69 18.12 2.45
C GLU A 4 18.40 16.63 2.76
N GLY A 5 17.45 16.35 3.65
CA GLY A 5 17.25 15.01 4.21
C GLY A 5 16.68 13.97 3.23
N ASN A 6 16.01 14.42 2.16
CA ASN A 6 15.42 13.54 1.12
C ASN A 6 16.42 13.03 0.07
N LEU A 7 17.68 13.46 0.10
CA LEU A 7 18.69 13.04 -0.87
C LEU A 7 19.31 11.68 -0.52
N GLU A 8 19.16 11.24 0.72
CA GLU A 8 19.66 9.96 1.23
C GLU A 8 18.49 8.99 1.46
N ALA A 9 18.80 7.71 1.69
CA ALA A 9 17.78 6.75 2.07
C ALA A 9 17.12 7.20 3.39
N PRO A 10 15.78 7.34 3.43
CA PRO A 10 15.11 7.93 4.58
C PRO A 10 15.20 7.03 5.81
N THR A 11 15.50 7.62 6.97
CA THR A 11 15.59 6.88 8.24
C THR A 11 14.22 6.82 8.93
N ARG A 12 13.55 5.67 8.85
CA ARG A 12 12.27 5.46 9.56
C ARG A 12 12.47 4.93 10.97
N HIS A 13 11.91 5.65 11.94
CA HIS A 13 11.81 5.20 13.32
C HIS A 13 10.47 4.48 13.57
N PRO A 14 10.45 3.40 14.38
CA PRO A 14 9.20 2.79 14.82
C PRO A 14 8.32 3.79 15.56
N LEU A 15 7.00 3.70 15.37
CA LEU A 15 6.05 4.48 16.16
C LEU A 15 6.13 4.05 17.63
N ALA A 16 6.26 5.02 18.54
CA ALA A 16 6.26 4.81 19.98
C ALA A 16 4.84 4.54 20.56
N TRP A 17 3.99 3.83 19.81
CA TRP A 17 2.55 3.69 20.10
C TRP A 17 2.22 2.95 21.40
N THR A 18 3.19 2.23 21.97
CA THR A 18 3.08 1.57 23.28
C THR A 18 3.39 2.51 24.45
N GLU A 19 3.97 3.67 24.20
CA GLU A 19 4.30 4.66 25.23
C GLU A 19 3.10 5.55 25.56
N ALA A 20 2.95 5.95 26.82
CA ALA A 20 1.86 6.84 27.24
C ALA A 20 1.88 8.19 26.51
N ASN A 21 3.08 8.74 26.29
CA ASN A 21 3.29 10.02 25.61
C ASN A 21 2.78 10.06 24.17
N PHE A 22 2.71 8.91 23.48
CA PHE A 22 2.18 8.83 22.12
C PHE A 22 0.70 9.23 22.07
N TRP A 23 -0.04 8.93 23.12
CA TRP A 23 -1.48 9.17 23.24
C TRP A 23 -1.83 10.53 23.86
N ASP A 24 -0.83 11.33 24.23
CA ASP A 24 -1.02 12.67 24.76
C ASP A 24 -1.44 13.63 23.65
N GLU A 25 -2.60 14.24 23.86
CA GLU A 25 -3.29 15.07 22.86
C GLU A 25 -2.65 16.45 22.71
N THR A 26 -2.26 17.06 23.82
CA THR A 26 -1.57 18.37 23.84
C THR A 26 -0.25 18.28 23.08
N ARG A 27 0.51 17.21 23.29
CA ARG A 27 1.76 16.94 22.56
C ARG A 27 1.52 16.62 21.10
N LEU A 28 0.41 15.96 20.77
CA LEU A 28 0.03 15.72 19.37
C LEU A 28 -0.30 17.04 18.68
N GLU A 29 -1.15 17.87 19.28
CA GLU A 29 -1.54 19.19 18.74
C GLU A 29 -0.33 20.10 18.53
N SER A 30 0.56 20.19 19.52
CA SER A 30 1.78 20.99 19.41
C SER A 30 2.68 20.52 18.26
N GLU A 31 2.78 19.20 18.05
CA GLU A 31 3.57 18.65 16.96
C GLU A 31 2.89 18.83 15.59
N LEU A 32 1.55 18.72 15.52
CA LEU A 32 0.76 19.07 14.33
C LEU A 32 0.99 20.51 13.93
N GLU A 33 0.84 21.45 14.86
CA GLU A 33 1.05 22.87 14.64
C GLU A 33 2.49 23.16 14.15
N ARG A 34 3.50 22.56 14.79
CA ARG A 34 4.91 22.70 14.38
C ARG A 34 5.14 22.22 12.94
N VAL A 35 4.67 21.02 12.61
CA VAL A 35 4.86 20.45 11.27
C VAL A 35 4.05 21.18 10.22
N PHE A 36 2.83 21.61 10.54
CA PHE A 36 1.98 22.40 9.65
C PHE A 36 2.59 23.76 9.36
N ASN A 37 3.19 24.42 10.36
CA ASN A 37 3.94 25.66 10.17
C ASN A 37 5.11 25.47 9.20
N ILE A 38 5.91 24.41 9.39
CA ILE A 38 7.03 24.08 8.49
C ILE A 38 6.52 23.81 7.05
N CYS A 39 5.41 23.09 6.94
CA CYS A 39 4.80 22.78 5.66
C CYS A 39 4.26 24.04 4.96
N HIS A 40 3.66 24.97 5.71
CA HIS A 40 3.21 26.26 5.22
C HIS A 40 4.36 27.12 4.69
N GLY A 41 5.51 27.14 5.39
CA GLY A 41 6.68 27.89 4.93
C GLY A 41 7.30 27.35 3.63
N CYS A 42 7.16 26.04 3.34
CA CYS A 42 7.80 25.40 2.18
C CYS A 42 6.85 25.16 0.99
N ARG A 43 5.59 24.80 1.25
CA ARG A 43 4.52 24.45 0.28
C ARG A 43 4.85 23.45 -0.84
N ARG A 44 6.04 22.85 -0.85
CA ARG A 44 6.56 21.96 -1.92
C ARG A 44 5.72 20.70 -2.18
N CYS A 45 4.93 20.28 -1.19
CA CYS A 45 4.13 19.06 -1.23
C CYS A 45 2.70 19.26 -1.77
N VAL A 46 2.32 20.48 -2.19
CA VAL A 46 0.95 20.83 -2.63
C VAL A 46 0.35 19.86 -3.66
N SER A 47 1.18 19.31 -4.55
CA SER A 47 0.71 18.46 -5.66
C SER A 47 0.68 16.95 -5.34
N LEU A 48 0.93 16.53 -4.09
CA LEU A 48 1.08 15.11 -3.75
C LEU A 48 -0.21 14.42 -3.31
N CYS A 49 -0.98 15.08 -2.44
CA CYS A 49 -2.27 14.59 -1.95
C CYS A 49 -3.09 15.77 -1.41
N ASN A 50 -4.37 15.54 -1.10
CA ASN A 50 -5.29 16.59 -0.68
C ASN A 50 -4.99 17.17 0.72
N ALA A 51 -4.14 16.53 1.53
CA ALA A 51 -3.77 17.04 2.85
C ALA A 51 -3.10 18.42 2.75
N PHE A 52 -2.20 18.61 1.78
CA PHE A 52 -1.44 19.85 1.65
C PHE A 52 -2.27 21.02 1.11
N PRO A 53 -3.05 20.89 0.01
CA PRO A 53 -4.00 21.92 -0.39
C PRO A 53 -4.97 22.28 0.72
N THR A 54 -5.55 21.30 1.42
CA THR A 54 -6.46 21.55 2.54
C THR A 54 -5.78 22.36 3.65
N LEU A 55 -4.54 22.02 4.00
CA LEU A 55 -3.77 22.77 4.99
C LEU A 55 -3.54 24.21 4.54
N PHE A 56 -3.13 24.41 3.29
CA PHE A 56 -2.82 25.74 2.78
C PHE A 56 -4.08 26.59 2.61
N ASP A 57 -5.20 26.02 2.17
CA ASP A 57 -6.48 26.71 2.08
C ASP A 57 -6.97 27.13 3.47
N LEU A 58 -6.82 26.29 4.50
CA LEU A 58 -7.17 26.66 5.88
C LEU A 58 -6.37 27.85 6.37
N ILE A 59 -5.07 27.89 6.06
CA ILE A 59 -4.18 28.99 6.48
C ILE A 59 -4.45 30.25 5.66
N ASP A 60 -4.57 30.15 4.34
CA ASP A 60 -4.76 31.29 3.43
C ASP A 60 -6.12 31.99 3.64
N ASN A 61 -7.10 31.27 4.23
CA ASN A 61 -8.39 31.84 4.63
C ASN A 61 -8.46 32.21 6.12
N SER A 62 -7.36 32.08 6.87
CA SER A 62 -7.29 32.48 8.28
C SER A 62 -7.09 33.99 8.41
N SER A 63 -7.39 34.55 9.59
CA SER A 63 -7.23 35.98 9.85
C SER A 63 -5.77 36.44 9.92
N THR A 64 -4.84 35.53 10.25
CA THR A 64 -3.41 35.83 10.40
C THR A 64 -2.59 35.44 9.19
N LEU A 65 -3.17 34.65 8.26
CA LEU A 65 -2.46 33.97 7.17
C LEU A 65 -1.36 33.01 7.64
N GLU A 66 -1.39 32.65 8.93
CA GLU A 66 -0.44 31.77 9.59
C GLU A 66 -1.19 30.63 10.30
N ILE A 67 -0.44 29.63 10.79
CA ILE A 67 -1.03 28.44 11.43
C ILE A 67 -1.79 28.77 12.72
N ASP A 68 -1.41 29.85 13.42
CA ASP A 68 -2.04 30.31 14.66
C ASP A 68 -3.47 30.83 14.46
N GLY A 69 -3.81 31.23 13.24
CA GLY A 69 -5.16 31.63 12.84
C GLY A 69 -6.07 30.45 12.49
N VAL A 70 -5.55 29.23 12.41
CA VAL A 70 -6.33 28.03 12.07
C VAL A 70 -6.88 27.38 13.35
N ALA A 71 -8.18 27.13 13.38
CA ALA A 71 -8.80 26.41 14.49
C ALA A 71 -8.20 25.00 14.61
N LYS A 72 -7.76 24.60 15.80
CA LYS A 72 -7.20 23.26 16.05
C LYS A 72 -8.15 22.13 15.66
N THR A 73 -9.46 22.34 15.77
CA THR A 73 -10.49 21.39 15.32
C THR A 73 -10.41 21.09 13.83
N ASP A 74 -9.89 22.02 13.02
CA ASP A 74 -9.75 21.86 11.58
C ASP A 74 -8.50 21.07 11.16
N TYR A 75 -7.56 20.80 12.08
CA TYR A 75 -6.41 19.94 11.80
C TYR A 75 -6.85 18.53 11.37
N ALA A 76 -7.99 18.06 11.89
CA ALA A 76 -8.56 16.78 11.51
C ALA A 76 -8.88 16.67 10.00
N LYS A 77 -9.24 17.78 9.35
CA LYS A 77 -9.49 17.84 7.89
C LYS A 77 -8.22 17.50 7.10
N VAL A 78 -7.06 18.02 7.56
CA VAL A 78 -5.75 17.73 6.96
C VAL A 78 -5.36 16.27 7.19
N VAL A 79 -5.56 15.78 8.42
CA VAL A 79 -5.26 14.39 8.81
C VAL A 79 -6.07 13.38 7.99
N GLU A 80 -7.35 13.65 7.75
CA GLU A 80 -8.24 12.79 6.96
C GLU A 80 -7.73 12.61 5.52
N HIS A 81 -7.23 13.68 4.90
CA HIS A 81 -6.73 13.66 3.53
C HIS A 81 -5.31 13.09 3.36
N CYS A 82 -4.67 12.61 4.43
CA CYS A 82 -3.44 11.84 4.33
C CYS A 82 -3.72 10.35 4.12
N TYR A 83 -3.19 9.80 3.01
CA TYR A 83 -3.32 8.40 2.60
C TYR A 83 -2.10 7.52 2.96
N LEU A 84 -1.25 8.00 3.90
CA LEU A 84 -0.05 7.30 4.40
C LEU A 84 0.85 6.67 3.30
N CYS A 85 0.91 7.30 2.12
CA CYS A 85 1.64 6.78 0.96
C CYS A 85 3.15 7.07 1.00
N ASP A 86 3.58 7.87 1.98
CA ASP A 86 4.97 8.24 2.24
C ASP A 86 5.69 9.05 1.16
N LEU A 87 5.02 9.43 0.08
CA LEU A 87 5.67 10.12 -1.04
C LEU A 87 6.28 11.46 -0.63
N CYS A 88 5.60 12.21 0.26
CA CYS A 88 6.10 13.48 0.79
C CYS A 88 7.39 13.30 1.58
N TYR A 89 7.46 12.25 2.40
CA TYR A 89 8.60 11.92 3.24
C TYR A 89 9.77 11.36 2.43
N GLN A 90 9.51 10.42 1.52
CA GLN A 90 10.57 9.73 0.79
C GLN A 90 11.21 10.56 -0.33
N THR A 91 10.48 11.50 -0.93
CA THR A 91 10.93 12.12 -2.19
C THR A 91 10.87 13.63 -2.26
N LYS A 92 10.19 14.31 -1.34
CA LYS A 92 9.90 15.75 -1.48
C LYS A 92 10.33 16.61 -0.31
N CYS A 93 10.16 16.14 0.91
CA CYS A 93 10.40 16.93 2.11
C CYS A 93 11.90 17.07 2.37
N PRO A 94 12.47 18.30 2.31
CA PRO A 94 13.89 18.50 2.58
C PRO A 94 14.25 18.37 4.07
N TYR A 95 13.23 18.29 4.93
CA TYR A 95 13.33 18.43 6.39
C TYR A 95 13.14 17.11 7.16
N VAL A 96 13.18 15.98 6.46
CA VAL A 96 13.20 14.64 7.08
C VAL A 96 14.55 14.38 7.77
N PRO A 97 14.66 13.39 8.69
CA PRO A 97 15.95 12.95 9.22
C PRO A 97 17.03 12.79 8.14
N PRO A 98 18.27 13.25 8.39
CA PRO A 98 18.82 13.76 9.66
C PRO A 98 18.62 15.27 9.91
N HIS A 99 17.76 15.95 9.16
CA HIS A 99 17.52 17.38 9.35
C HIS A 99 17.00 17.66 10.77
N GLN A 100 17.45 18.76 11.39
CA GLN A 100 17.12 19.13 12.77
C GLN A 100 15.61 19.29 13.05
N TRP A 101 14.82 19.60 12.01
CA TRP A 101 13.37 19.71 12.13
C TRP A 101 12.64 18.36 12.15
N ASN A 102 13.31 17.27 11.77
CA ASN A 102 12.83 15.90 11.90
C ASN A 102 11.35 15.72 11.48
N VAL A 103 11.01 16.15 10.27
CA VAL A 103 9.62 16.12 9.79
C VAL A 103 9.28 14.73 9.25
N ASP A 104 8.39 14.01 9.93
CA ASP A 104 7.78 12.77 9.44
C ASP A 104 6.26 12.93 9.37
N PHE A 105 5.81 13.61 8.32
CA PHE A 105 4.40 13.96 8.13
C PHE A 105 3.49 12.71 8.15
N PRO A 106 3.75 11.62 7.39
CA PRO A 106 2.90 10.43 7.42
C PRO A 106 2.79 9.79 8.80
N HIS A 107 3.89 9.67 9.56
CA HIS A 107 3.84 9.13 10.91
C HIS A 107 3.03 10.01 11.87
N LEU A 108 3.15 11.33 11.75
CA LEU A 108 2.34 12.26 12.53
C LEU A 108 0.85 12.15 12.21
N MET A 109 0.49 12.01 10.92
CA MET A 109 -0.90 11.78 10.51
C MET A 109 -1.42 10.45 11.04
N LEU A 110 -0.61 9.39 11.01
CA LEU A 110 -0.97 8.09 11.58
C LEU A 110 -1.16 8.16 13.11
N ARG A 111 -0.30 8.90 13.83
CA ARG A 111 -0.48 9.18 15.25
C ARG A 111 -1.80 9.90 15.51
N ALA A 112 -2.11 10.93 14.73
CA ALA A 112 -3.37 11.67 14.85
C ALA A 112 -4.59 10.77 14.62
N LYS A 113 -4.58 9.96 13.56
CA LYS A 113 -5.61 8.96 13.27
C LYS A 113 -5.76 7.97 14.43
N ALA A 114 -4.66 7.47 14.99
CA ALA A 114 -4.67 6.52 16.10
C ALA A 114 -5.28 7.12 17.38
N VAL A 115 -4.85 8.34 17.76
CA VAL A 115 -5.41 9.04 18.93
C VAL A 115 -6.91 9.26 18.76
N HIS A 116 -7.34 9.72 17.58
CA HIS A 116 -8.76 9.89 17.25
C HIS A 116 -9.54 8.57 17.34
N PHE A 117 -9.02 7.49 16.75
CA PHE A 117 -9.63 6.17 16.79
C PHE A 117 -9.81 5.66 18.23
N LYS A 118 -8.79 5.84 19.08
CA LYS A 118 -8.83 5.37 20.47
C LYS A 118 -9.90 6.10 21.30
N ARG A 119 -10.13 7.40 21.02
CA ARG A 119 -11.09 8.22 21.76
C ARG A 119 -12.52 8.12 21.24
N HIS A 120 -12.68 8.13 19.92
CA HIS A 120 -13.98 8.27 19.28
C HIS A 120 -14.42 7.02 18.53
N GLY A 121 -13.51 6.07 18.31
CA GLY A 121 -13.73 4.95 17.42
C GLY A 121 -13.94 5.41 15.98
N VAL A 122 -14.69 4.62 15.23
CA VAL A 122 -15.08 4.91 13.85
C VAL A 122 -16.53 4.45 13.63
N PRO A 123 -17.27 5.08 12.71
CA PRO A 123 -18.64 4.68 12.41
C PRO A 123 -18.68 3.26 11.83
N LEU A 124 -19.83 2.59 11.97
CA LEU A 124 -20.02 1.21 11.52
C LEU A 124 -19.68 1.02 10.03
N LYS A 125 -20.03 1.98 9.16
CA LYS A 125 -19.66 1.96 7.74
C LYS A 125 -18.15 1.81 7.52
N ALA A 126 -17.33 2.52 8.28
CA ALA A 126 -15.88 2.43 8.20
C ALA A 126 -15.37 1.08 8.75
N LYS A 127 -16.00 0.54 9.81
CA LYS A 127 -15.68 -0.80 10.32
C LYS A 127 -15.96 -1.88 9.27
N ILE A 128 -17.07 -1.79 8.54
CA ILE A 128 -17.44 -2.72 7.47
C ILE A 128 -16.45 -2.61 6.30
N LEU A 129 -16.24 -1.41 5.76
CA LEU A 129 -15.37 -1.18 4.60
C LEU A 129 -13.90 -1.54 4.89
N SER A 130 -13.41 -1.29 6.10
CA SER A 130 -12.04 -1.69 6.50
C SER A 130 -11.88 -3.18 6.79
N SER A 131 -12.97 -3.95 6.87
CA SER A 131 -12.94 -5.40 7.12
C SER A 131 -12.89 -6.18 5.80
N THR A 132 -11.91 -5.85 4.96
CA THR A 132 -11.78 -6.33 3.58
C THR A 132 -11.80 -7.86 3.45
N THR A 133 -11.17 -8.59 4.37
CA THR A 133 -11.19 -10.06 4.38
C THR A 133 -12.60 -10.61 4.57
N THR A 134 -13.37 -10.07 5.50
CA THR A 134 -14.74 -10.54 5.79
C THR A 134 -15.66 -10.19 4.63
N VAL A 135 -15.62 -8.95 4.16
CA VAL A 135 -16.41 -8.48 3.02
C VAL A 135 -16.07 -9.30 1.78
N GLY A 136 -14.78 -9.49 1.49
CA GLY A 136 -14.32 -10.28 0.34
C GLY A 136 -14.76 -11.74 0.41
N ARG A 137 -14.71 -12.38 1.59
CA ARG A 137 -15.20 -13.75 1.78
C ARG A 137 -16.70 -13.89 1.54
N MET A 138 -17.50 -12.94 2.03
CA MET A 138 -18.95 -12.94 1.81
C MET A 138 -19.29 -12.64 0.35
N ALA A 139 -18.69 -11.60 -0.22
CA ALA A 139 -18.97 -11.14 -1.57
C ALA A 139 -18.40 -12.06 -2.67
N SER A 140 -17.57 -13.05 -2.31
CA SER A 140 -17.06 -14.09 -3.24
C SER A 140 -17.80 -15.42 -3.13
N ILE A 141 -18.91 -15.50 -2.38
CA ILE A 141 -19.77 -16.70 -2.39
C ILE A 141 -20.44 -16.79 -3.78
N PRO A 142 -20.52 -17.99 -4.41
CA PRO A 142 -21.27 -18.18 -5.65
C PRO A 142 -22.70 -17.61 -5.53
N VAL A 143 -23.25 -17.07 -6.61
CA VAL A 143 -24.52 -16.32 -6.63
C VAL A 143 -24.46 -14.97 -5.89
N VAL A 144 -23.92 -14.91 -4.67
CA VAL A 144 -23.76 -13.64 -3.92
C VAL A 144 -22.90 -12.66 -4.71
N ALA A 145 -21.79 -13.13 -5.27
CA ALA A 145 -20.91 -12.31 -6.11
C ALA A 145 -21.66 -11.69 -7.31
N GLU A 146 -22.51 -12.48 -7.98
CA GLU A 146 -23.28 -12.03 -9.14
C GLU A 146 -24.31 -10.97 -8.75
N VAL A 147 -25.03 -11.19 -7.65
CA VAL A 147 -25.99 -10.23 -7.10
C VAL A 147 -25.29 -8.94 -6.70
N VAL A 148 -24.20 -9.01 -5.94
CA VAL A 148 -23.43 -7.83 -5.51
C VAL A 148 -22.91 -7.06 -6.71
N ASN A 149 -22.39 -7.75 -7.73
CA ASN A 149 -21.91 -7.12 -8.95
C ASN A 149 -23.04 -6.47 -9.75
N ALA A 150 -24.20 -7.11 -9.88
CA ALA A 150 -25.37 -6.54 -10.56
C ALA A 150 -25.88 -5.29 -9.84
N VAL A 151 -25.95 -5.32 -8.50
CA VAL A 151 -26.30 -4.15 -7.68
C VAL A 151 -25.28 -3.03 -7.88
N ASN A 152 -23.99 -3.34 -7.81
CA ASN A 152 -22.91 -2.37 -8.01
C ASN A 152 -22.86 -1.77 -9.42
N ALA A 153 -23.34 -2.49 -10.44
CA ALA A 153 -23.46 -1.99 -11.80
C ALA A 153 -24.72 -1.12 -12.03
N SER A 154 -25.67 -1.11 -11.10
CA SER A 154 -26.91 -0.37 -11.21
C SER A 154 -26.82 1.03 -10.59
N GLY A 155 -27.42 2.04 -11.24
CA GLY A 155 -27.46 3.41 -10.70
C GLY A 155 -28.23 3.52 -9.38
N VAL A 156 -29.28 2.72 -9.18
CA VAL A 156 -30.03 2.66 -7.91
C VAL A 156 -29.18 2.05 -6.81
N GLY A 157 -28.48 0.96 -7.09
CA GLY A 157 -27.55 0.34 -6.14
C GLY A 157 -26.41 1.28 -5.75
N ARG A 158 -25.88 2.06 -6.70
CA ARG A 158 -24.89 3.11 -6.42
C ARG A 158 -25.40 4.19 -5.46
N LYS A 159 -26.61 4.71 -5.68
CA LYS A 159 -27.22 5.69 -4.77
C LYS A 159 -27.48 5.11 -3.38
N LEU A 160 -27.86 3.83 -3.30
CA LEU A 160 -28.03 3.13 -2.03
C LEU A 160 -26.69 2.98 -1.29
N LEU A 161 -25.64 2.60 -2.01
CA LEU A 161 -24.29 2.43 -1.44
C LEU A 161 -23.71 3.76 -0.93
N ASP A 162 -23.96 4.85 -1.66
CA ASP A 162 -23.60 6.21 -1.22
C ASP A 162 -24.32 6.58 0.08
N LYS A 163 -25.65 6.45 0.10
CA LYS A 163 -26.46 6.79 1.29
C LYS A 163 -26.12 5.95 2.53
N THR A 164 -25.74 4.68 2.34
CA THR A 164 -25.53 3.73 3.45
C THR A 164 -24.08 3.65 3.91
N LEU A 165 -23.14 3.54 2.96
CA LEU A 165 -21.71 3.34 3.23
C LEU A 165 -20.85 4.55 2.88
N GLY A 166 -21.41 5.58 2.26
CA GLY A 166 -20.67 6.79 1.85
C GLY A 166 -19.73 6.54 0.67
N VAL A 167 -20.02 5.53 -0.16
CA VAL A 167 -19.25 5.28 -1.38
C VAL A 167 -19.89 6.06 -2.52
N HIS A 168 -19.20 7.11 -2.96
CA HIS A 168 -19.69 8.02 -4.00
C HIS A 168 -20.22 7.23 -5.23
N PRO A 169 -21.32 7.65 -5.87
CA PRO A 169 -21.92 6.90 -6.99
C PRO A 169 -20.96 6.63 -8.16
N ASP A 170 -20.04 7.56 -8.41
CA ASP A 170 -19.01 7.47 -9.46
C ASP A 170 -17.72 6.78 -9.01
N ALA A 171 -17.64 6.32 -7.77
CA ALA A 171 -16.47 5.61 -7.28
C ALA A 171 -16.28 4.29 -8.05
N MET A 172 -15.02 3.97 -8.37
CA MET A 172 -14.66 2.69 -8.96
C MET A 172 -14.73 1.60 -7.89
N VAL A 173 -15.87 0.91 -7.83
CA VAL A 173 -16.03 -0.27 -6.97
C VAL A 173 -15.65 -1.52 -7.76
N PRO A 174 -14.74 -2.36 -7.24
CA PRO A 174 -14.35 -3.59 -7.92
C PRO A 174 -15.49 -4.59 -8.02
N ALA A 175 -15.45 -5.41 -9.07
CA ALA A 175 -16.25 -6.64 -9.12
C ALA A 175 -15.70 -7.66 -8.12
N TYR A 176 -16.56 -8.53 -7.61
CA TYR A 176 -16.19 -9.69 -6.82
C TYR A 176 -16.30 -10.97 -7.65
N HIS A 177 -15.37 -11.90 -7.46
CA HIS A 177 -15.32 -13.15 -8.20
C HIS A 177 -15.46 -14.35 -7.27
N SER A 178 -16.38 -15.26 -7.59
CA SER A 178 -16.54 -16.51 -6.85
C SER A 178 -15.43 -17.52 -7.11
N ARG A 179 -14.84 -17.49 -8.32
CA ARG A 179 -13.62 -18.20 -8.68
C ARG A 179 -12.40 -17.33 -8.33
N THR A 180 -12.05 -17.31 -7.04
CA THR A 180 -10.94 -16.52 -6.46
C THR A 180 -9.56 -17.00 -6.93
N ALA A 181 -8.52 -16.19 -6.76
CA ALA A 181 -7.15 -16.54 -7.14
C ALA A 181 -6.70 -17.85 -6.49
N ARG A 182 -7.01 -18.04 -5.21
CA ARG A 182 -6.74 -19.29 -4.48
C ARG A 182 -7.43 -20.51 -5.09
N LYS A 183 -8.67 -20.36 -5.56
CA LYS A 183 -9.39 -21.45 -6.24
C LYS A 183 -8.79 -21.74 -7.61
N ARG A 184 -8.39 -20.72 -8.36
CA ARG A 184 -7.78 -20.84 -9.69
C ARG A 184 -6.43 -21.57 -9.63
N LEU A 185 -5.58 -21.19 -8.68
CA LEU A 185 -4.22 -21.71 -8.54
C LEU A 185 -4.06 -22.74 -7.42
N ARG A 186 -5.15 -23.38 -6.97
CA ARG A 186 -5.11 -24.41 -5.91
C ARG A 186 -4.18 -25.57 -6.22
N HIS A 187 -4.05 -25.90 -7.51
CA HIS A 187 -3.21 -27.00 -8.01
C HIS A 187 -1.80 -26.55 -8.41
N ALA A 188 -1.48 -25.26 -8.32
CA ALA A 188 -0.13 -24.76 -8.51
C ALA A 188 0.75 -25.22 -7.34
N LYS A 189 1.44 -26.33 -7.56
CA LYS A 189 2.48 -26.87 -6.71
C LYS A 189 3.80 -26.43 -7.34
N ALA A 190 4.75 -25.92 -6.56
CA ALA A 190 6.06 -25.46 -7.05
C ALA A 190 6.93 -26.63 -7.56
N GLU A 191 6.42 -27.32 -8.57
CA GLU A 191 6.98 -28.46 -9.26
C GLU A 191 7.82 -27.97 -10.43
N GLY A 192 8.94 -28.64 -10.68
CA GLY A 192 9.92 -28.25 -11.70
C GLY A 192 11.31 -27.98 -11.14
N THR A 193 12.29 -27.91 -12.04
CA THR A 193 13.68 -27.58 -11.72
C THR A 193 13.76 -26.10 -11.38
N ALA A 194 14.15 -25.77 -10.15
CA ALA A 194 14.36 -24.40 -9.72
C ALA A 194 15.84 -24.05 -9.86
N THR A 195 16.15 -22.91 -10.47
CA THR A 195 17.51 -22.38 -10.57
C THR A 195 17.75 -21.44 -9.39
N PRO A 196 18.70 -21.74 -8.48
CA PRO A 196 19.04 -20.83 -7.39
C PRO A 196 19.44 -19.45 -7.92
N ALA A 197 18.95 -18.40 -7.28
CA ALA A 197 19.28 -17.01 -7.61
C ALA A 197 19.64 -16.27 -6.31
N GLY A 198 20.94 -16.00 -6.13
CA GLY A 198 21.47 -15.38 -4.91
C GLY A 198 21.14 -16.20 -3.66
N ARG A 199 20.30 -15.64 -2.77
CA ARG A 199 19.89 -16.25 -1.49
C ARG A 199 18.63 -17.11 -1.60
N THR A 200 18.04 -17.24 -2.78
CA THR A 200 16.79 -17.98 -3.00
C THR A 200 17.07 -19.31 -3.70
N HIS A 201 16.26 -20.33 -3.44
CA HIS A 201 16.33 -21.60 -4.19
C HIS A 201 15.55 -21.54 -5.52
N GLY A 202 15.22 -20.36 -6.03
CA GLY A 202 14.53 -20.21 -7.32
C GLY A 202 13.04 -20.57 -7.32
N LYS A 203 12.40 -20.73 -6.15
CA LYS A 203 10.96 -21.00 -6.01
C LYS A 203 10.24 -19.79 -5.41
N VAL A 204 8.99 -19.56 -5.84
CA VAL A 204 8.18 -18.40 -5.39
C VAL A 204 6.87 -18.83 -4.74
N ALA A 205 6.52 -18.18 -3.64
CA ALA A 205 5.25 -18.33 -2.94
C ALA A 205 4.42 -17.08 -3.25
N ILE A 206 3.26 -17.31 -3.87
CA ILE A 206 2.36 -16.24 -4.28
C ILE A 206 1.36 -15.96 -3.16
N PHE A 207 1.38 -14.72 -2.68
CA PHE A 207 0.37 -14.17 -1.78
C PHE A 207 -0.64 -13.39 -2.61
N ALA A 208 -1.85 -13.94 -2.73
CA ALA A 208 -2.93 -13.29 -3.46
C ALA A 208 -3.39 -11.98 -2.79
N THR A 209 -3.20 -11.84 -1.47
CA THR A 209 -3.74 -10.73 -0.66
C THR A 209 -5.26 -10.70 -0.61
N CYS A 210 -5.81 -9.94 0.35
CA CYS A 210 -7.25 -9.84 0.53
C CYS A 210 -7.99 -9.26 -0.69
N TYR A 211 -7.33 -8.40 -1.48
CA TYR A 211 -7.94 -7.73 -2.63
C TYR A 211 -7.78 -8.55 -3.91
N CYS A 212 -6.56 -8.94 -4.28
CA CYS A 212 -6.35 -9.67 -5.52
C CYS A 212 -6.90 -11.09 -5.46
N ASP A 213 -7.14 -11.69 -4.28
CA ASP A 213 -7.82 -12.99 -4.23
C ASP A 213 -9.25 -12.94 -4.78
N VAL A 214 -10.02 -11.91 -4.42
CA VAL A 214 -11.47 -11.86 -4.68
C VAL A 214 -11.88 -10.83 -5.73
N SER A 215 -11.16 -9.71 -5.83
CA SER A 215 -11.54 -8.58 -6.68
C SER A 215 -10.75 -8.51 -7.98
N LEU A 216 -9.46 -8.85 -7.95
CA LEU A 216 -8.59 -8.91 -9.14
C LEU A 216 -7.81 -10.24 -9.24
N PRO A 217 -8.50 -11.40 -9.26
CA PRO A 217 -7.84 -12.71 -9.31
C PRO A 217 -6.98 -12.92 -10.54
N GLN A 218 -7.32 -12.27 -11.66
CA GLN A 218 -6.57 -12.37 -12.91
C GLN A 218 -5.14 -11.82 -12.77
N VAL A 219 -4.89 -10.82 -11.93
CA VAL A 219 -3.53 -10.28 -11.71
C VAL A 219 -2.62 -11.35 -11.11
N VAL A 220 -3.20 -12.24 -10.30
CA VAL A 220 -2.46 -13.34 -9.67
C VAL A 220 -2.21 -14.48 -10.67
N ASP A 221 -3.17 -14.77 -11.55
CA ASP A 221 -3.00 -15.71 -12.66
C ASP A 221 -1.90 -15.24 -13.62
N ASP A 222 -1.90 -13.95 -13.99
CA ASP A 222 -0.89 -13.34 -14.86
C ASP A 222 0.51 -13.43 -14.24
N LEU A 223 0.65 -13.10 -12.95
CA LEU A 223 1.92 -13.23 -12.25
C LEU A 223 2.42 -14.68 -12.27
N HIS A 224 1.52 -15.64 -11.97
CA HIS A 224 1.85 -17.05 -12.03
C HIS A 224 2.32 -17.45 -13.44
N ALA A 225 1.61 -17.06 -14.49
CA ALA A 225 1.95 -17.36 -15.87
C ALA A 225 3.31 -16.79 -16.28
N VAL A 226 3.60 -15.53 -15.92
CA VAL A 226 4.90 -14.89 -16.19
C VAL A 226 6.03 -15.63 -15.48
N LEU A 227 5.87 -16.00 -14.22
CA LEU A 227 6.89 -16.72 -13.47
C LEU A 227 7.16 -18.11 -14.07
N ILE A 228 6.11 -18.86 -14.39
CA ILE A 228 6.23 -20.19 -15.02
C ILE A 228 6.88 -20.08 -16.40
N HIS A 229 6.52 -19.08 -17.22
CA HIS A 229 7.15 -18.83 -18.51
C HIS A 229 8.66 -18.60 -18.41
N ASN A 230 9.11 -17.96 -17.31
CA ASN A 230 10.52 -17.73 -17.02
C ASN A 230 11.19 -18.89 -16.27
N GLY A 231 10.56 -20.07 -16.20
CA GLY A 231 11.13 -21.24 -15.54
C GLY A 231 11.23 -21.11 -14.02
N ILE A 232 10.41 -20.27 -13.39
CA ILE A 232 10.39 -20.05 -11.93
C ILE A 232 9.19 -20.79 -11.35
N PRO A 233 9.38 -21.93 -10.65
CA PRO A 233 8.29 -22.68 -10.04
C PRO A 233 7.57 -21.86 -8.97
N THR A 234 6.25 -21.93 -8.96
CA THR A 234 5.44 -21.15 -8.02
C THR A 234 4.45 -22.01 -7.25
N ARG A 235 4.12 -21.57 -6.03
CA ARG A 235 3.07 -22.17 -5.19
C ARG A 235 2.14 -21.10 -4.67
N MET A 236 0.84 -21.38 -4.71
CA MET A 236 -0.18 -20.52 -4.08
C MET A 236 -0.19 -20.69 -2.57
N VAL A 237 -0.23 -19.57 -1.83
CA VAL A 237 -0.44 -19.58 -0.39
C VAL A 237 -1.93 -19.59 -0.07
N MET A 238 -2.39 -20.74 0.47
CA MET A 238 -3.82 -20.99 0.69
C MET A 238 -4.38 -20.32 1.95
N GLN A 239 -3.53 -19.94 2.90
CA GLN A 239 -3.92 -19.27 4.15
C GLN A 239 -3.12 -17.98 4.31
N GLU A 240 -3.81 -16.85 4.41
CA GLU A 240 -3.19 -15.54 4.66
C GLU A 240 -3.98 -14.75 5.71
N VAL A 241 -3.32 -13.80 6.36
CA VAL A 241 -3.94 -12.79 7.22
C VAL A 241 -3.80 -11.45 6.52
N CYS A 242 -4.81 -10.60 6.63
CA CYS A 242 -4.77 -9.25 6.08
C CYS A 242 -3.57 -8.48 6.65
N CYS A 243 -2.87 -7.70 5.82
CA CYS A 243 -1.79 -6.83 6.27
C CYS A 243 -2.24 -5.75 7.26
N GLY A 244 -3.55 -5.50 7.37
CA GLY A 244 -4.12 -4.49 8.26
C GLY A 244 -4.09 -3.08 7.69
N MET A 245 -3.70 -2.86 6.43
CA MET A 245 -3.64 -1.52 5.84
C MET A 245 -4.94 -0.71 6.00
N PRO A 246 -6.15 -1.26 5.74
CA PRO A 246 -7.39 -0.51 5.97
C PRO A 246 -7.67 -0.20 7.44
N LYS A 247 -7.11 -0.97 8.38
CA LYS A 247 -7.18 -0.71 9.82
C LYS A 247 -6.17 0.35 10.25
N LEU A 248 -4.97 0.30 9.67
CA LEU A 248 -3.92 1.29 9.85
C LEU A 248 -4.36 2.70 9.41
N GLU A 249 -5.01 2.80 8.24
CA GLU A 249 -5.58 4.06 7.73
C GLU A 249 -6.67 4.65 8.63
N LEU A 250 -7.37 3.82 9.40
CA LEU A 250 -8.33 4.25 10.41
C LEU A 250 -7.69 4.59 11.76
N GLY A 251 -6.40 4.28 11.96
CA GLY A 251 -5.73 4.41 13.26
C GLY A 251 -5.95 3.23 14.22
N ASP A 252 -6.53 2.12 13.77
CA ASP A 252 -6.77 0.92 14.58
C ASP A 252 -5.50 0.08 14.72
N LEU A 253 -4.55 0.57 15.51
CA LEU A 253 -3.24 -0.06 15.72
C LEU A 253 -3.34 -1.42 16.42
N ASP A 254 -4.37 -1.62 17.26
CA ASP A 254 -4.60 -2.88 17.95
C ASP A 254 -5.00 -3.99 17.00
N SER A 255 -5.92 -3.73 16.05
CA SER A 255 -6.25 -4.70 15.00
C SER A 255 -5.04 -5.01 14.11
N VAL A 256 -4.22 -4.00 13.79
CA VAL A 256 -2.98 -4.20 13.01
C VAL A 256 -2.00 -5.10 13.76
N ARG A 257 -1.78 -4.87 15.06
CA ARG A 257 -0.97 -5.75 15.92
C ARG A 257 -1.54 -7.16 15.94
N ALA A 258 -2.83 -7.32 16.18
CA ALA A 258 -3.48 -8.63 16.23
C ALA A 258 -3.37 -9.39 14.90
N TYR A 259 -3.41 -8.70 13.76
CA TYR A 259 -3.18 -9.33 12.45
C TYR A 259 -1.73 -9.74 12.24
N LYS A 260 -0.78 -8.92 12.70
CA LYS A 260 0.66 -9.23 12.63
C LYS A 260 1.03 -10.43 13.51
N GLU A 261 0.42 -10.56 14.68
CA GLU A 261 0.71 -11.62 15.65
C GLU A 261 0.06 -12.97 15.31
N LYS A 262 -0.88 -13.00 14.36
CA LYS A 262 -1.48 -14.26 13.91
C LYS A 262 -0.45 -15.11 13.19
N GLU A 263 -0.18 -16.27 13.76
CA GLU A 263 0.70 -17.28 13.19
C GLU A 263 0.00 -18.05 12.05
N TYR A 264 0.78 -18.48 11.06
CA TYR A 264 0.27 -19.22 9.91
C TYR A 264 0.37 -20.73 10.15
N PRO A 265 -0.75 -21.48 10.10
CA PRO A 265 -0.68 -22.93 10.05
C PRO A 265 0.03 -23.39 8.76
N GLY A 266 1.26 -23.90 8.89
CA GLY A 266 2.04 -24.50 7.79
C GLY A 266 3.05 -23.59 7.08
N ALA A 267 3.03 -22.29 7.33
CA ALA A 267 4.13 -21.39 7.00
C ALA A 267 4.88 -21.11 8.30
N GLY A 268 6.01 -21.79 8.53
CA GLY A 268 6.87 -21.48 9.66
C GLY A 268 7.24 -20.00 9.68
N CYS A 269 7.51 -19.47 10.87
CA CYS A 269 7.72 -18.05 11.18
C CYS A 269 8.13 -17.20 9.98
N THR A 270 7.29 -16.25 9.60
CA THR A 270 7.56 -15.19 8.63
C THR A 270 8.63 -14.23 9.18
N GLY A 271 9.86 -14.70 9.28
CA GLY A 271 11.03 -13.87 9.56
C GLY A 271 11.59 -13.21 8.30
N THR A 272 12.57 -12.33 8.48
CA THR A 272 13.34 -11.65 7.41
C THR A 272 14.14 -12.59 6.47
N ARG A 273 14.01 -13.91 6.62
CA ARG A 273 14.72 -14.94 5.86
C ARG A 273 13.83 -15.72 4.87
N GLY A 274 12.63 -15.21 4.57
CA GLY A 274 11.65 -15.93 3.76
C GLY A 274 10.83 -16.93 4.57
N ILE A 275 9.75 -17.42 3.96
CA ILE A 275 8.82 -18.35 4.61
C ILE A 275 9.37 -19.76 4.49
N ARG A 276 9.51 -20.44 5.63
CA ARG A 276 9.85 -21.86 5.65
C ARG A 276 8.56 -22.65 5.76
N PHE A 277 8.10 -23.23 4.66
CA PHE A 277 7.03 -24.22 4.72
C PHE A 277 7.62 -25.50 5.33
N ALA A 278 6.89 -26.17 6.23
CA ALA A 278 7.35 -27.43 6.81
C ALA A 278 7.64 -28.43 5.67
N GLY A 279 8.91 -28.78 5.48
CA GLY A 279 9.38 -29.67 4.41
C GLY A 279 9.75 -29.02 3.06
N ALA A 280 9.88 -27.69 2.93
CA ALA A 280 10.30 -27.07 1.67
C ALA A 280 11.20 -25.82 1.83
N ASP A 281 12.21 -25.81 0.96
CA ASP A 281 13.16 -24.77 0.56
C ASP A 281 12.72 -23.32 0.80
N SER A 282 13.67 -22.43 1.14
CA SER A 282 13.39 -21.00 1.27
C SER A 282 12.72 -20.44 0.00
N VAL A 283 11.49 -19.94 0.17
CA VAL A 283 10.66 -19.45 -0.92
C VAL A 283 10.65 -17.92 -0.91
N LEU A 284 10.85 -17.31 -2.08
CA LEU A 284 10.73 -15.87 -2.26
C LEU A 284 9.26 -15.45 -2.15
N ARG A 285 8.99 -14.41 -1.37
CA ARG A 285 7.65 -13.84 -1.16
C ARG A 285 7.36 -12.82 -2.26
N ALA A 286 6.32 -13.06 -3.05
CA ALA A 286 5.75 -12.07 -3.97
C ALA A 286 4.36 -11.65 -3.47
N ASP A 287 4.25 -10.40 -3.04
CA ASP A 287 2.97 -9.79 -2.67
C ASP A 287 2.36 -9.11 -3.91
N VAL A 288 1.18 -9.57 -4.35
CA VAL A 288 0.45 -8.93 -5.43
C VAL A 288 -0.34 -7.74 -4.87
N GLN A 289 0.18 -6.53 -5.04
CA GLN A 289 -0.53 -5.30 -4.71
C GLN A 289 -1.21 -4.75 -5.97
N ALA A 290 -2.54 -4.64 -5.93
CA ALA A 290 -3.28 -3.87 -6.93
C ALA A 290 -3.13 -2.38 -6.63
N GLY A 291 -2.46 -1.64 -7.50
CA GLY A 291 -2.54 -0.19 -7.54
C GLY A 291 -3.61 0.22 -8.54
N THR A 292 -4.55 1.06 -8.15
CA THR A 292 -5.33 1.85 -9.13
C THR A 292 -4.34 2.78 -9.81
N ALA A 293 -4.04 2.56 -11.09
CA ALA A 293 -3.47 3.63 -11.88
C ALA A 293 -4.52 4.76 -11.87
N ALA A 294 -4.22 5.88 -11.21
CA ALA A 294 -5.00 7.09 -11.38
C ALA A 294 -5.09 7.36 -12.89
N ASP A 295 -6.31 7.46 -13.41
CA ASP A 295 -6.54 7.84 -14.79
C ASP A 295 -6.03 9.28 -14.93
N VAL A 296 -4.86 9.45 -15.55
CA VAL A 296 -4.33 10.78 -15.85
C VAL A 296 -5.18 11.29 -17.00
N SER A 297 -6.05 12.25 -16.68
CA SER A 297 -7.23 12.73 -17.42
C SER A 297 -7.00 13.30 -18.84
N ARG A 298 -5.94 12.90 -19.55
CA ARG A 298 -5.66 13.33 -20.94
C ARG A 298 -5.16 12.24 -21.90
N ARG A 299 -5.24 10.95 -21.58
CA ARG A 299 -5.02 9.89 -22.59
C ARG A 299 -6.18 8.90 -22.61
N ARG A 300 -7.03 9.05 -23.66
CA ARG A 300 -8.07 8.15 -24.19
C ARG A 300 -8.76 7.19 -23.20
N ARG A 301 -10.10 7.30 -23.13
CA ARG A 301 -10.99 6.31 -22.50
C ARG A 301 -10.54 4.89 -22.87
N ARG A 302 -10.24 4.06 -21.87
CA ARG A 302 -10.00 2.62 -22.05
C ARG A 302 -11.24 1.98 -22.69
N ALA A 303 -11.03 1.16 -23.72
CA ALA A 303 -12.09 0.31 -24.25
C ALA A 303 -12.33 -0.89 -23.31
N ALA A 304 -13.56 -1.39 -23.25
CA ALA A 304 -13.88 -2.59 -22.49
C ALA A 304 -13.04 -3.78 -23.01
N GLY A 305 -12.17 -4.34 -22.16
CA GLY A 305 -11.31 -5.48 -22.49
C GLY A 305 -9.79 -5.26 -22.37
N GLU A 306 -9.31 -4.02 -22.11
CA GLU A 306 -7.87 -3.79 -21.90
C GLU A 306 -7.39 -4.27 -20.52
N ALA A 307 -6.33 -5.10 -20.52
CA ALA A 307 -5.72 -5.66 -19.32
C ALA A 307 -5.29 -4.61 -18.30
N ALA A 308 -5.40 -4.94 -17.03
CA ALA A 308 -4.83 -4.15 -15.94
C ALA A 308 -3.29 -4.18 -16.07
N LEU A 309 -2.66 -3.01 -16.16
CA LEU A 309 -1.21 -2.93 -16.18
C LEU A 309 -0.70 -3.27 -14.77
N LEU A 310 0.03 -4.38 -14.64
CA LEU A 310 0.86 -4.71 -13.47
C LEU A 310 1.89 -3.59 -13.28
N ARG A 311 1.65 -2.67 -12.35
CA ARG A 311 2.56 -1.52 -12.13
C ARG A 311 3.77 -1.83 -11.25
N SER A 312 3.72 -2.89 -10.43
CA SER A 312 4.86 -3.33 -9.63
C SER A 312 4.62 -4.70 -8.98
N VAL A 313 5.50 -5.67 -9.22
CA VAL A 313 5.69 -6.81 -8.31
C VAL A 313 6.71 -6.34 -7.28
N ARG A 314 6.32 -6.22 -6.01
CA ARG A 314 7.30 -5.94 -4.96
C ARG A 314 7.98 -7.26 -4.61
N VAL A 315 9.14 -7.48 -5.21
CA VAL A 315 10.09 -8.50 -4.75
C VAL A 315 10.94 -7.81 -3.68
N PRO A 316 10.78 -8.11 -2.38
CA PRO A 316 11.71 -7.59 -1.39
C PRO A 316 13.07 -8.23 -1.63
N ASP A 317 13.95 -7.52 -2.35
CA ASP A 317 15.37 -7.84 -2.29
C ASP A 317 15.86 -7.59 -0.88
N ALA A 318 16.55 -8.61 -0.36
CA ALA A 318 17.15 -8.62 0.94
C ALA A 318 18.14 -7.47 1.06
N THR A 319 17.90 -6.55 1.98
CA THR A 319 18.94 -5.64 2.49
C THR A 319 20.14 -6.49 2.91
N PRO A 320 21.34 -6.29 2.33
CA PRO A 320 22.54 -6.86 2.89
C PRO A 320 22.79 -6.16 4.23
N ALA A 321 22.81 -6.92 5.32
CA ALA A 321 23.34 -6.44 6.56
C ALA A 321 24.87 -6.27 6.40
N GLY A 322 25.33 -5.01 6.44
CA GLY A 322 26.72 -4.65 6.68
C GLY A 322 27.66 -4.72 5.48
N ARG A 323 27.84 -3.58 4.79
CA ARG A 323 29.15 -2.92 4.56
C ARG A 323 28.92 -1.57 3.85
N PRO A 324 29.62 -0.50 4.25
CA PRO A 324 29.64 0.75 3.50
C PRO A 324 30.45 0.52 2.22
N ALA A 325 29.87 0.87 1.08
CA ALA A 325 30.61 0.96 -0.16
C ALA A 325 30.24 2.29 -0.82
N GLU A 326 31.10 3.27 -0.57
CA GLU A 326 31.47 4.24 -1.59
C GLU A 326 31.63 3.48 -2.92
N ASN A 327 30.92 3.90 -3.96
CA ASN A 327 31.52 4.07 -5.27
C ASN A 327 30.55 4.80 -6.21
N ARG A 328 30.99 6.00 -6.57
CA ARG A 328 30.57 6.75 -7.75
C ARG A 328 30.75 5.90 -9.01
N PHE A 329 29.84 6.04 -9.96
CA PHE A 329 30.08 5.84 -11.40
C PHE A 329 29.08 6.80 -12.07
N GLN A 330 29.43 7.95 -12.66
CA GLN A 330 30.38 8.22 -13.76
C GLN A 330 30.36 7.13 -14.84
N GLU A 331 29.70 7.46 -15.95
CA GLU A 331 29.71 6.70 -17.20
C GLU A 331 31.08 6.75 -17.87
N HIS A 332 31.54 5.58 -18.31
CA HIS A 332 32.04 5.22 -19.65
C HIS A 332 33.22 4.25 -19.57
N ALA A 333 33.00 3.00 -19.99
CA ALA A 333 33.83 2.23 -20.94
C ALA A 333 33.23 0.82 -21.13
N GLU A 334 32.69 0.62 -22.33
CA GLU A 334 32.55 -0.60 -23.14
C GLU A 334 32.33 -1.99 -22.50
N HIS A 335 31.11 -2.49 -22.74
CA HIS A 335 30.72 -3.85 -23.15
C HIS A 335 31.46 -5.09 -22.61
N ASP A 336 30.74 -5.87 -21.80
CA ASP A 336 30.41 -7.25 -22.19
C ASP A 336 28.96 -7.59 -21.81
N ARG A 337 28.23 -8.19 -22.76
CA ARG A 337 26.77 -8.42 -22.73
C ARG A 337 26.41 -9.84 -22.29
N LEU A 338 25.27 -9.93 -21.57
CA LEU A 338 24.24 -10.99 -21.46
C LEU A 338 23.95 -11.28 -19.96
N ALA A 339 22.77 -11.10 -19.38
CA ALA A 339 21.39 -10.89 -19.85
C ALA A 339 20.70 -9.89 -18.91
N GLY A 340 19.79 -8.97 -19.25
CA GLY A 340 18.90 -8.79 -20.39
C GLY A 340 17.64 -8.16 -19.78
N ARG A 341 17.43 -6.85 -19.95
CA ARG A 341 16.22 -6.18 -19.45
C ARG A 341 14.99 -6.87 -20.03
N LEU A 342 14.03 -7.27 -19.18
CA LEU A 342 12.71 -7.72 -19.62
C LEU A 342 12.11 -6.64 -20.55
N PRO A 343 11.87 -6.93 -21.83
CA PRO A 343 11.20 -5.97 -22.69
C PRO A 343 9.75 -5.81 -22.22
N PRO A 344 9.18 -4.59 -22.25
CA PRO A 344 7.76 -4.42 -22.01
C PRO A 344 6.99 -5.22 -23.07
N ALA A 345 6.10 -6.10 -22.62
CA ALA A 345 5.22 -6.84 -23.51
C ALA A 345 4.38 -5.86 -24.35
N ARG A 346 4.77 -5.65 -25.61
CA ARG A 346 3.93 -5.03 -26.62
C ARG A 346 3.06 -6.14 -27.21
N ALA A 347 1.78 -6.14 -26.88
CA ALA A 347 0.79 -6.85 -27.67
C ALA A 347 0.52 -6.04 -28.95
N GLU A 348 1.34 -6.23 -29.98
CA GLU A 348 1.03 -5.78 -31.33
C GLU A 348 0.35 -6.93 -32.08
N HIS A 349 -0.94 -6.73 -32.35
CA HIS A 349 -1.75 -7.56 -33.22
C HIS A 349 -1.39 -7.28 -34.68
N ARG A 350 -1.20 -8.33 -35.50
CA ARG A 350 -1.25 -8.23 -36.96
C ARG A 350 -1.31 -9.62 -37.61
N PRO A 351 -1.88 -9.76 -38.83
CA PRO A 351 -2.83 -8.88 -39.53
C PRO A 351 -4.29 -9.28 -39.27
#